data_AF-A0A969N9M9-F1
#
_entry.id   AF-A0A969N9M9-F1
#
_cell.length_a   1.000
_cell.length_b   1.000
_cell.length_c   1.000
_cell.angle_alpha   90.00
_cell.angle_beta   90.00
_cell.angle_gamma   90.00
#
_symmetry.space_group_name_H-M   'P 1'
#
loop_
_entity.id
_entity.type
_entity.pdbx_description
1 polymer ?
#
loop_
_entity_poly.entity_id
_entity_poly.type
_entity_poly.pdbx_seq_one_letter_code
_entity_poly.pdbx_strand_id
1 'polypeptide(L)' 'MQKDGVGDYYLHKIALGNNEFTLFEVTDNIDEKFGSSEDLKAFVKKYMYLSFFYNKDEIKYVKQ' A
#
# COMPACT_ATOMS: atom_id res chain seq x y z
N MET A 1 14.53 14.76 -13.51
CA MET A 1 13.08 15.00 -13.39
C MET A 1 12.41 13.77 -13.99
N GLN A 2 11.96 12.84 -13.13
CA GLN A 2 11.17 11.71 -13.61
C GLN A 2 9.81 12.26 -14.06
N LYS A 3 9.32 11.80 -15.21
CA LYS A 3 7.99 12.15 -15.72
C LYS A 3 6.99 11.31 -14.95
N ASP A 4 5.95 11.95 -14.42
CA ASP A 4 4.79 11.28 -13.82
C ASP A 4 4.37 10.08 -14.70
N GLY A 5 4.26 8.90 -14.07
CA GLY A 5 3.84 7.67 -14.72
C GLY A 5 4.94 6.73 -15.24
N VAL A 6 6.24 7.08 -15.14
CA VAL A 6 7.34 6.14 -15.41
C VAL A 6 8.18 5.94 -14.15
N GLY A 7 7.81 4.93 -13.35
CA GLY A 7 8.52 4.56 -12.11
C GLY A 7 7.69 4.68 -10.84
N ASP A 8 6.44 5.12 -10.94
CA ASP A 8 5.53 5.21 -9.79
C ASP A 8 5.00 3.82 -9.40
N TYR A 9 5.09 3.49 -8.12
CA TYR A 9 4.62 2.23 -7.58
C TYR A 9 3.43 2.47 -6.66
N TYR A 10 2.31 1.80 -6.94
CA TYR A 10 1.13 1.81 -6.09
C TYR A 10 1.17 0.62 -5.15
N LEU A 11 1.18 0.89 -3.83
CA LEU A 11 1.22 -0.15 -2.81
C LEU A 11 -0.17 -0.40 -2.25
N HIS A 12 -0.54 -1.67 -2.16
CA HIS A 12 -1.80 -2.11 -1.58
C HIS A 12 -1.55 -3.24 -0.58
N LYS A 13 -2.30 -3.24 0.52
CA LYS A 13 -2.47 -4.43 1.35
C LYS A 13 -3.64 -5.24 0.82
N ILE A 14 -3.47 -6.55 0.75
CA ILE A 14 -4.52 -7.50 0.40
C ILE A 14 -5.00 -8.19 1.67
N ALA A 15 -6.31 -8.14 1.93
CA ALA A 15 -6.96 -9.05 2.88
C ALA A 15 -7.75 -10.10 2.10
N LEU A 16 -7.41 -11.37 2.32
CA LEU A 16 -8.07 -12.51 1.68
C LEU A 16 -9.17 -13.05 2.61
N GLY A 17 -10.38 -13.14 2.10
CA GLY A 17 -11.48 -13.92 2.66
C GLY A 17 -11.70 -15.22 1.87
N ASN A 18 -12.76 -15.96 2.20
CA ASN A 18 -13.02 -17.26 1.59
C ASN A 18 -13.23 -17.18 0.05
N ASN A 19 -14.08 -16.26 -0.41
CA ASN A 19 -14.38 -16.04 -1.84
C ASN A 19 -14.26 -14.56 -2.24
N GLU A 20 -13.62 -13.75 -1.41
CA GLU A 20 -13.49 -12.31 -1.58
C GLU A 20 -12.09 -11.86 -1.23
N PHE A 21 -11.66 -10.76 -1.83
CA PHE A 21 -10.49 -10.03 -1.36
C PHE A 21 -10.77 -8.55 -1.29
N THR A 22 -10.17 -7.90 -0.31
CA THR A 22 -10.23 -6.45 -0.14
C THR A 22 -8.83 -5.88 -0.34
N LEU A 23 -8.74 -4.84 -1.18
CA LEU A 23 -7.54 -4.04 -1.35
C LEU A 23 -7.65 -2.78 -0.49
N PHE A 24 -6.60 -2.53 0.29
CA PHE A 24 -6.41 -1.30 1.05
C PHE A 24 -5.24 -0.54 0.43
N GLU A 25 -5.51 0.60 -0.17
CA GLU A 25 -4.49 1.45 -0.76
C GLU A 25 -3.62 2.10 0.34
N VAL A 26 -2.30 2.06 0.18
CA VAL A 26 -1.39 2.79 1.07
C VAL A 26 -1.54 4.28 0.82
N THR A 27 -1.57 5.08 1.89
CA THR A 27 -1.83 6.51 1.76
C THR A 27 -0.73 7.28 1.03
N ASP A 28 -1.12 8.26 0.21
CA ASP A 28 -0.21 9.21 -0.45
C ASP A 28 0.44 10.20 0.54
N ASN A 29 0.01 10.21 1.81
CA ASN A 29 0.56 11.07 2.85
C ASN A 29 1.90 10.57 3.42
N ILE A 30 2.43 9.45 2.91
CA ILE A 30 3.76 8.95 3.26
C ILE A 30 4.78 9.58 2.32
N ASP A 31 5.58 10.52 2.84
CA ASP A 31 6.60 11.24 2.07
C ASP A 31 8.04 10.77 2.39
N GLU A 32 8.18 9.73 3.21
CA GLU A 32 9.46 9.10 3.51
C GLU A 32 10.22 8.64 2.26
N LYS A 33 11.53 8.91 2.26
CA LYS A 33 12.45 8.50 1.20
C LYS A 33 13.36 7.38 1.69
N PHE A 34 13.50 6.34 0.88
CA PHE A 34 14.28 5.15 1.22
C PHE A 34 15.53 5.05 0.34
N GLY A 35 16.67 4.73 0.96
CA GLY A 35 17.93 4.49 0.24
C GLY A 35 18.10 3.04 -0.24
N SER A 36 17.34 2.11 0.37
CA SER A 36 17.39 0.69 0.06
C SER A 36 16.00 0.03 0.14
N SER A 37 15.88 -1.16 -0.44
CA SER A 37 14.66 -1.95 -0.36
C SER A 37 14.40 -2.45 1.07
N GLU A 38 15.46 -2.67 1.83
CA GLU A 38 15.47 -3.09 3.21
C GLU A 38 14.83 -2.02 4.11
N ASP A 39 15.17 -0.75 3.88
CA ASP A 39 14.61 0.38 4.64
C ASP A 39 13.10 0.52 4.39
N LEU A 40 12.67 0.42 3.13
CA LEU A 40 11.25 0.42 2.77
C LEU A 40 10.49 -0.71 3.47
N LYS A 41 11.03 -1.95 3.43
CA LYS A 41 10.40 -3.11 4.09
C LYS A 41 10.32 -2.93 5.61
N ALA A 42 11.36 -2.37 6.23
CA ALA A 42 11.37 -2.11 7.67
C ALA A 42 10.32 -1.06 8.06
N PHE A 43 10.19 0.01 7.27
CA PHE A 43 9.16 1.03 7.45
C PHE A 43 7.75 0.45 7.33
N VAL A 44 7.46 -0.28 6.25
CA VAL A 44 6.16 -0.93 6.05
C VAL A 44 5.85 -1.85 7.22
N LYS A 45 6.78 -2.73 7.63
CA LYS A 45 6.57 -3.66 8.75
C LYS A 45 6.26 -2.95 10.07
N LYS A 46 6.87 -1.79 10.31
CA LYS A 46 6.69 -1.01 11.54
C LYS A 46 5.32 -0.34 11.60
N TYR A 47 4.82 0.16 10.47
CA TYR A 47 3.65 1.06 10.44
C TYR A 47 2.38 0.45 9.80
N MET A 48 2.48 -0.68 9.08
CA MET A 48 1.35 -1.34 8.39
C MET A 48 0.16 -1.76 9.27
N TYR A 49 0.29 -1.70 10.59
CA TYR A 49 -0.79 -2.02 11.52
C TYR A 49 -1.53 -0.78 12.03
N LEU A 50 -1.07 0.41 11.68
CA LEU A 50 -1.66 1.67 12.09
C LEU A 50 -2.68 2.11 11.06
N SER A 51 -3.84 2.58 11.53
CA SER A 51 -4.97 2.94 10.65
C SER A 51 -4.65 4.10 9.69
N PHE A 52 -3.71 4.98 10.04
CA PHE A 52 -3.30 6.08 9.16
C PHE A 52 -2.52 5.59 7.92
N PHE A 53 -2.01 4.35 7.94
CA PHE A 53 -1.12 3.85 6.90
C PHE A 53 -1.85 3.59 5.57
N TYR A 54 -3.17 3.45 5.62
CA TYR A 54 -4.01 3.19 4.46
C TYR A 54 -5.00 4.33 4.23
N ASN A 55 -5.35 4.58 2.97
CA ASN A 55 -6.50 5.40 2.63
C ASN A 55 -7.78 4.75 3.17
N LYS A 56 -8.80 5.57 3.44
CA LYS A 56 -10.09 5.09 3.99
C LYS A 56 -10.90 4.28 2.97
N ASP A 57 -10.55 4.40 1.70
CA ASP A 57 -11.25 3.75 0.61
C ASP A 57 -10.76 2.30 0.49
N GLU A 58 -11.72 1.36 0.51
CA GLU A 58 -11.49 -0.07 0.40
C GLU A 58 -12.17 -0.58 -0.88
N ILE A 59 -11.44 -1.32 -1.71
CA ILE A 59 -12.03 -1.95 -2.90
C ILE A 59 -12.24 -3.43 -2.62
N LYS A 60 -13.50 -3.85 -2.62
CA LYS A 60 -13.91 -5.23 -2.39
C LYS A 60 -14.20 -5.94 -3.71
N TYR A 61 -13.56 -7.09 -3.92
CA TYR A 61 -13.78 -7.95 -5.07
C TYR A 61 -14.33 -9.30 -4.62
N VAL A 62 -15.38 -9.77 -5.30
CA VAL A 62 -16.00 -11.07 -5.05
C VAL A 62 -15.78 -11.95 -6.26
N LYS A 63 -15.27 -13.17 -6.05
CA LYS A 63 -15.13 -14.16 -7.12
C LYS A 63 -16.52 -14.69 -7.47
N GLN A 64 -16.98 -14.41 -8.70
CA GLN A 64 -18.21 -14.99 -9.25
C GLN A 64 -18.07 -16.49 -9.49
#